data_AF-A0A1X9MIL7-F1
#
_entry.id   AF-A0A1X9MIL7-F1
#
_cell.length_a   1.000
_cell.length_b   1.000
_cell.length_c   1.000
_cell.angle_alpha   90.00
_cell.angle_beta   90.00
_cell.angle_gamma   90.00
#
_symmetry.space_group_name_H-M   'P 1'
#
loop_
_entity.id
_entity.type
_entity.pdbx_description
1 polymer ?
#
loop_
_entity_poly.entity_id
_entity_poly.type
_entity_poly.pdbx_seq_one_letter_code
_entity_poly.pdbx_strand_id
1 'polypeptide(L)'
;MRKVYSYLSALFFVLAALPFMAALADWSDAIFLFVINISLYLPVLFALLGVVFGFLGIKGNVRIGLILINFSVLCVSLFVIFVAVFGFREP
;
A
#
# COMPACT_ATOMS: atom_id res chain seq x y z
N MET A 1 -9.52 -14.39 -16.13
CA MET A 1 -8.18 -13.82 -15.84
C MET A 1 -8.21 -12.34 -15.49
N ARG A 2 -8.59 -11.41 -16.39
CA ARG A 2 -8.54 -9.95 -16.08
C ARG A 2 -9.30 -9.50 -14.83
N LYS A 3 -10.49 -10.08 -14.58
CA LYS A 3 -11.26 -9.80 -13.36
C LYS A 3 -10.49 -10.21 -12.10
N VAL A 4 -9.85 -11.37 -12.12
CA VAL A 4 -9.03 -11.88 -11.01
C VAL A 4 -7.88 -10.92 -10.72
N TYR A 5 -7.16 -10.43 -11.73
CA TYR A 5 -6.10 -9.43 -11.52
C TYR A 5 -6.62 -8.11 -10.95
N SER A 6 -7.81 -7.65 -11.36
CA SER A 6 -8.43 -6.48 -10.72
C SER A 6 -8.80 -6.73 -9.25
N TYR A 7 -9.36 -7.90 -8.93
CA TYR A 7 -9.63 -8.25 -7.52
C TYR A 7 -8.35 -8.37 -6.70
N LEU A 8 -7.30 -8.93 -7.29
CA LEU A 8 -6.01 -9.08 -6.62
C LEU A 8 -5.34 -7.71 -6.40
N SER A 9 -5.43 -6.81 -7.38
CA SER A 9 -4.99 -5.41 -7.24
C SER A 9 -5.74 -4.67 -6.14
N ALA A 10 -7.05 -4.88 -6.03
CA ALA A 10 -7.86 -4.31 -4.95
C ALA A 10 -7.50 -4.90 -3.58
N LEU A 11 -7.27 -6.22 -3.50
CA LEU A 11 -6.83 -6.88 -2.28
C LEU A 11 -5.47 -6.32 -1.81
N PHE A 12 -4.50 -6.22 -2.72
CA PHE A 12 -3.20 -5.66 -2.40
C PHE A 12 -3.26 -4.18 -2.00
N PHE A 13 -4.16 -3.40 -2.60
CA PHE A 13 -4.45 -2.04 -2.15
C PHE A 13 -4.92 -2.03 -0.69
N VAL A 14 -5.90 -2.87 -0.34
CA VAL A 14 -6.41 -2.95 1.04
C VAL A 14 -5.30 -3.34 2.01
N LEU A 15 -4.49 -4.35 1.68
CA LEU A 15 -3.38 -4.79 2.53
C LEU A 15 -2.30 -3.71 2.70
N ALA A 16 -2.00 -2.96 1.63
CA ALA A 16 -1.03 -1.87 1.69
C ALA A 16 -1.57 -0.65 2.46
N ALA A 17 -2.87 -0.34 2.32
CA ALA A 17 -3.51 0.82 2.93
C ALA A 17 -3.88 0.60 4.41
N LEU A 18 -4.16 -0.65 4.80
CA LEU A 18 -4.60 -1.04 6.15
C LEU A 18 -3.80 -0.40 7.29
N PRO A 19 -2.45 -0.48 7.34
CA PRO A 19 -1.69 0.12 8.44
C PRO A 19 -1.90 1.64 8.54
N PHE A 20 -1.98 2.34 7.41
CA PHE A 20 -2.19 3.79 7.38
C PHE A 20 -3.62 4.16 7.77
N MET A 21 -4.61 3.39 7.31
CA MET A 21 -6.01 3.58 7.70
C MET A 21 -6.20 3.33 9.19
N ALA A 22 -5.59 2.28 9.73
CA ALA A 22 -5.65 1.97 11.15
C ALA A 22 -5.02 3.07 12.01
N ALA A 23 -3.87 3.62 11.57
CA ALA A 23 -3.22 4.75 12.23
C ALA A 23 -4.06 6.03 12.16
N LEU A 24 -4.76 6.29 11.04
CA LEU A 24 -5.55 7.51 10.86
C LEU A 24 -6.91 7.46 11.59
N ALA A 25 -7.49 6.27 11.70
CA ALA A 25 -8.82 6.07 12.27
C ALA A 25 -8.79 5.72 13.77
N ASP A 26 -7.62 5.78 14.42
CA ASP A 26 -7.41 5.38 15.81
C ASP A 26 -7.93 3.97 16.13
N TRP A 27 -7.85 3.04 15.17
CA TRP A 27 -8.34 1.66 15.30
C TRP A 27 -7.44 0.75 16.16
N SER A 28 -6.68 1.35 17.08
CA SER A 28 -5.54 0.80 17.81
C SER A 28 -4.23 0.79 17.01
N ASP A 29 -3.18 1.34 17.62
CA ASP A 29 -1.79 1.24 17.16
C ASP A 29 -1.35 -0.20 16.91
N ALA A 30 -2.04 -1.18 17.50
CA ALA A 30 -1.73 -2.60 17.35
C ALA A 30 -1.72 -3.06 15.88
N ILE A 31 -2.64 -2.59 15.03
CA ILE A 31 -2.68 -3.01 13.62
C ILE A 31 -1.50 -2.42 12.84
N PHE A 32 -1.23 -1.13 13.05
CA PHE A 32 -0.08 -0.46 12.44
C PHE A 32 1.23 -1.11 12.89
N LEU A 33 1.42 -1.26 14.21
CA LEU A 33 2.60 -1.89 14.79
C LEU A 33 2.75 -3.34 14.34
N PHE A 34 1.67 -4.12 14.26
CA PHE A 34 1.74 -5.51 13.79
C PHE A 34 2.31 -5.59 12.37
N VAL A 35 1.79 -4.79 11.44
CA VAL A 35 2.25 -4.80 10.04
C VAL A 35 3.70 -4.31 9.92
N ILE A 36 4.04 -3.22 10.61
CA ILE A 36 5.37 -2.60 10.53
C ILE A 36 6.44 -3.47 11.23
N ASN A 37 6.07 -4.19 12.30
CA ASN A 37 6.97 -5.14 12.97
C ASN A 37 7.31 -6.36 12.11
N ILE A 38 6.43 -6.77 11.18
CA ILE A 38 6.77 -7.81 10.20
C ILE A 38 7.86 -7.27 9.26
N SER A 39 7.60 -6.11 8.64
CA SER A 39 8.59 -5.36 7.87
C SER A 39 8.05 -3.98 7.52
N LEU A 40 8.89 -2.96 7.70
CA LEU A 40 8.63 -1.60 7.23
C LEU A 40 8.40 -1.54 5.70
N TYR A 41 8.95 -2.49 4.94
CA TYR A 41 8.81 -2.55 3.48
C TYR A 41 7.57 -3.32 3.00
N LEU A 42 6.80 -3.93 3.91
CA LEU A 42 5.66 -4.77 3.54
C LEU A 42 4.54 -3.98 2.82
N PRO A 43 4.15 -2.76 3.27
CA PRO A 43 3.18 -1.94 2.54
C PRO A 43 3.65 -1.55 1.14
N VAL A 44 4.96 -1.32 0.95
CA VAL A 44 5.56 -1.04 -0.36
C VAL A 44 5.43 -2.24 -1.30
N LEU A 45 5.75 -3.43 -0.81
CA LEU A 45 5.63 -4.66 -1.61
C LEU A 45 4.19 -4.89 -2.06
N PHE A 46 3.23 -4.75 -1.15
CA PHE A 46 1.81 -4.89 -1.49
C PHE A 46 1.35 -3.81 -2.48
N ALA A 47 1.72 -2.55 -2.28
CA ALA A 47 1.36 -1.48 -3.21
C ALA A 47 1.97 -1.71 -4.61
N LEU A 48 3.22 -2.16 -4.71
CA LEU A 48 3.87 -2.51 -5.97
C LEU A 48 3.14 -3.66 -6.69
N LEU A 49 2.83 -4.74 -5.97
CA LEU A 49 2.04 -5.85 -6.53
C LEU A 49 0.66 -5.37 -6.97
N GLY A 50 0.02 -4.50 -6.19
CA GLY A 50 -1.26 -3.89 -6.52
C GLY A 50 -1.22 -3.08 -7.81
N VAL A 51 -0.16 -2.29 -8.04
CA VAL A 51 0.10 -1.60 -9.31
C VAL A 51 0.26 -2.60 -10.46
N VAL A 52 1.10 -3.62 -10.30
CA VAL A 52 1.36 -4.65 -11.33
C VAL A 52 0.07 -5.37 -11.73
N PHE A 53 -0.71 -5.83 -10.76
CA PHE A 53 -2.00 -6.49 -11.03
C PHE A 53 -3.03 -5.51 -11.58
N GLY A 54 -2.99 -4.24 -11.19
CA GLY A 54 -3.79 -3.17 -11.77
C GLY A 54 -3.53 -3.02 -13.27
N PHE A 55 -2.26 -3.05 -13.69
CA PHE A 55 -1.88 -3.03 -15.11
C PHE A 55 -2.39 -4.24 -15.90
N LEU A 56 -2.49 -5.43 -15.27
CA LEU A 56 -2.99 -6.66 -15.89
C LEU A 56 -4.51 -6.83 -15.81
N GLY A 57 -5.19 -5.96 -15.07
CA GLY A 57 -6.62 -6.02 -14.77
C GLY A 57 -7.58 -5.65 -15.91
N ILE A 58 -8.83 -5.41 -15.54
CA ILE A 58 -9.91 -4.98 -16.44
C ILE A 58 -9.57 -3.62 -17.06
N LYS A 59 -9.61 -3.53 -18.39
CA LYS A 59 -9.31 -2.27 -19.13
C LYS A 59 -10.34 -1.16 -18.83
N GLY A 60 -9.96 0.08 -19.17
CA GLY A 60 -10.79 1.27 -18.99
C GLY A 60 -10.56 1.95 -17.64
N ASN A 61 -11.59 2.66 -17.16
CA ASN A 61 -11.49 3.50 -15.97
C ASN A 61 -11.11 2.72 -14.70
N VAL A 62 -11.57 1.47 -14.59
CA VAL A 62 -11.26 0.60 -13.43
C VAL A 62 -9.75 0.34 -13.32
N ARG A 63 -9.07 0.05 -14.43
CA ARG A 63 -7.61 -0.13 -14.44
C ARG A 63 -6.89 1.13 -14.00
N ILE A 64 -7.29 2.28 -14.55
CA ILE A 64 -6.65 3.56 -14.21
C ILE A 64 -6.84 3.86 -12.72
N GLY A 65 -8.06 3.70 -12.20
CA GLY A 65 -8.35 3.88 -10.79
C GLY A 65 -7.51 2.97 -9.89
N LEU A 66 -7.47 1.66 -10.18
CA LEU A 66 -6.68 0.69 -9.41
C LEU A 66 -5.18 0.98 -9.44
N ILE A 67 -4.63 1.40 -10.58
CA ILE A 67 -3.22 1.78 -10.69
C ILE A 67 -2.96 3.04 -9.85
N LEU A 68 -3.80 4.07 -9.99
CA LEU A 68 -3.62 5.33 -9.28
C LEU A 68 -3.70 5.16 -7.77
N ILE A 69 -4.69 4.43 -7.25
CA ILE A 69 -4.83 4.25 -5.79
C ILE A 69 -3.66 3.45 -5.21
N ASN A 70 -3.20 2.40 -5.91
CA ASN A 70 -2.04 1.62 -5.46
C ASN A 70 -0.76 2.45 -5.54
N PHE A 71 -0.61 3.26 -6.60
CA PHE A 71 0.53 4.15 -6.75
C PHE A 71 0.55 5.23 -5.66
N SER A 72 -0.59 5.80 -5.29
CA SER A 72 -0.69 6.75 -4.19
C SER A 72 -0.25 6.13 -2.85
N VAL A 73 -0.71 4.92 -2.54
CA VAL A 73 -0.29 4.20 -1.32
C VAL A 73 1.19 3.85 -1.37
N LEU A 74 1.73 3.51 -2.55
CA LEU A 74 3.16 3.30 -2.73
C LEU A 74 3.96 4.56 -2.40
N CYS A 75 3.55 5.73 -2.91
CA CYS A 75 4.20 7.00 -2.61
C CYS A 75 4.16 7.33 -1.11
N VAL A 76 3.01 7.15 -0.46
CA VAL A 76 2.87 7.33 0.99
C VAL A 76 3.80 6.39 1.75
N SER A 77 3.84 5.11 1.37
CA SER A 77 4.69 4.10 2.02
C SER A 77 6.18 4.42 1.89
N LEU A 78 6.62 4.84 0.70
CA LEU A 78 7.99 5.26 0.45
C LEU A 78 8.35 6.52 1.24
N PHE A 79 7.43 7.47 1.34
CA PHE A 79 7.61 8.67 2.16
C PHE A 79 7.76 8.32 3.65
N VAL A 80 6.93 7.42 4.18
CA VAL A 80 7.03 6.94 5.56
C VAL A 80 8.37 6.25 5.81
N ILE A 81 8.84 5.39 4.90
CA ILE A 81 10.17 4.76 5.01
C ILE A 81 11.27 5.83 5.01
N PHE A 82 11.18 6.81 4.11
CA PHE A 82 12.15 7.90 4.06
C PHE A 82 12.23 8.64 5.40
N VAL A 83 11.09 9.02 5.96
CA VAL A 83 11.03 9.69 7.27
C VAL A 83 11.54 8.78 8.38
N ALA A 84 11.17 7.49 8.39
CA ALA A 84 11.62 6.55 9.41
C ALA A 84 13.14 6.31 9.38
N VAL A 85 13.75 6.26 8.20
CA VAL A 85 15.18 5.95 8.03
C VAL A 85 16.08 7.19 8.16
N PHE A 86 15.61 8.34 7.70
CA PHE A 86 16.41 9.57 7.61
C PHE A 86 15.94 10.69 8.53
N GLY A 87 14.67 10.72 8.92
CA GLY A 87 14.08 11.81 9.69
C GLY A 87 14.49 11.85 11.17
N PHE A 88 14.93 10.72 11.73
CA PHE A 88 15.34 10.60 13.14
C PHE A 88 16.84 10.37 13.32
N ARG A 89 17.65 10.62 12.28
CA ARG A 89 19.11 10.68 12.44
C ARG A 89 19.44 11.99 13.16
N GLU A 90 19.58 11.94 14.47
CA GLU A 90 20.26 13.01 15.23
C GLU A 90 21.72 13.14 14.73
N PRO A 91 22.30 14.35 14.76
CA PRO A 91 23.68 14.59 14.29
C PRO A 91 24.74 13.81 15.08
#